data_AF-A0A2D6RGB2-F1
#
_entry.id   AF-A0A2D6RGB2-F1
#
_cell.length_a   1.000
_cell.length_b   1.000
_cell.length_c   1.000
_cell.angle_alpha   90.00
_cell.angle_beta   90.00
_cell.angle_gamma   90.00
#
_symmetry.space_group_name_H-M   'P 1'
#
loop_
_entity.id
_entity.type
_entity.pdbx_description
1 polymer ?
#
loop_
_entity_poly.entity_id
_entity_poly.type
_entity_poly.pdbx_seq_one_letter_code
_entity_poly.pdbx_strand_id
1 'polypeptide(L)'
;MQKSLRAGINNEFFRRGETDHPQTMKHFISALPTCHLHSDAKRWVGITGSWRYTSRQIEMDVRTSVNMLLNKGYGIVSGGALGVDYLATQEVLKLKQKHRLKIFLPTPMDVYFEHYLKKASEGVISVKQAQSLIRQLTYAKELDSRAIVALDGQFVDEHSYYERNSFVVQASDIILGYRVNSSKGTTDTLVKARRANKQIYFNDYDINVPLAHA
;
A
#
# COMPACT_ATOMS: atom_id res chain seq x y z
N MET A 1 -20.33 -36.30 20.77
CA MET A 1 -19.45 -35.33 21.46
C MET A 1 -18.23 -35.08 20.59
N GLN A 2 -18.24 -34.01 19.78
CA GLN A 2 -17.04 -33.45 19.12
C GLN A 2 -17.44 -32.07 18.58
N LYS A 3 -17.13 -31.03 19.36
CA LYS A 3 -17.21 -29.63 18.91
C LYS A 3 -15.94 -29.34 18.11
N SER A 4 -16.13 -29.03 16.83
CA SER A 4 -15.11 -28.49 15.93
C SER A 4 -14.64 -27.13 16.46
N LEU A 5 -13.35 -27.06 16.81
CA LEU A 5 -12.63 -25.82 17.12
C LEU A 5 -12.42 -25.01 15.83
N ARG A 6 -13.36 -24.10 15.54
CA ARG A 6 -13.07 -22.90 14.74
C ARG A 6 -12.57 -21.81 15.68
N ALA A 7 -11.26 -21.70 15.87
CA ALA A 7 -10.64 -20.45 16.30
C ALA A 7 -10.44 -19.62 15.02
N GLY A 8 -11.10 -18.50 14.77
CA GLY A 8 -11.43 -17.44 15.72
C GLY A 8 -10.26 -16.47 15.84
N ILE A 9 -9.74 -15.94 14.73
CA ILE A 9 -8.92 -14.72 14.78
C ILE A 9 -9.93 -13.59 15.01
N ASN A 10 -10.29 -13.39 16.27
CA ASN A 10 -11.26 -12.39 16.68
C ASN A 10 -10.73 -10.99 16.41
N ASN A 11 -11.62 -10.10 15.95
CA ASN A 11 -11.50 -8.63 15.90
C ASN A 11 -11.26 -7.96 17.29
N GLU A 12 -10.77 -8.70 18.29
CA GLU A 12 -10.57 -8.21 19.65
C GLU A 12 -9.31 -7.34 19.83
N PHE A 13 -8.51 -7.19 18.77
CA PHE A 13 -7.23 -6.47 18.84
C PHE A 13 -7.31 -4.96 18.60
N PHE A 14 -8.46 -4.36 18.31
CA PHE A 14 -8.57 -2.92 18.03
C PHE A 14 -9.47 -2.19 19.04
N ARG A 15 -8.94 -1.20 19.81
CA ARG A 15 -9.76 -0.29 20.65
C ARG A 15 -9.14 1.10 20.90
N ARG A 16 -10.05 2.10 20.84
CA ARG A 16 -10.01 3.52 21.30
C ARG A 16 -8.90 4.43 20.77
N GLY A 17 -8.58 4.24 19.50
CA GLY A 17 -8.24 5.26 18.49
C GLY A 17 -8.41 4.68 17.08
N GLU A 18 -8.99 3.48 17.05
CA GLU A 18 -8.91 2.43 16.04
C GLU A 18 -10.36 2.00 15.88
N THR A 19 -11.09 2.60 14.95
CA THR A 19 -12.49 2.28 14.76
C THR A 19 -12.61 1.17 13.73
N ASP A 20 -13.04 -0.02 14.18
CA ASP A 20 -13.79 -1.02 13.39
C ASP A 20 -15.20 -0.49 13.00
N HIS A 21 -15.34 0.83 12.89
CA HIS A 21 -16.55 1.51 12.51
C HIS A 21 -16.23 2.51 11.39
N PRO A 22 -17.01 2.53 10.30
CA PRO A 22 -16.77 3.33 9.11
C PRO A 22 -17.09 4.81 9.34
N GLN A 23 -16.48 5.42 10.35
CA GLN A 23 -16.21 6.86 10.33
C GLN A 23 -15.06 7.03 9.33
N THR A 24 -15.48 7.15 8.08
CA THR A 24 -14.68 7.03 6.85
C THR A 24 -13.26 7.58 6.98
N MET A 25 -12.27 6.86 6.46
CA MET A 25 -10.88 7.32 6.30
C MET A 25 -10.77 8.78 5.82
N LYS A 26 -11.73 9.24 5.01
CA LYS A 26 -11.88 10.65 4.59
C LYS A 26 -12.03 11.62 5.76
N HIS A 27 -12.86 11.32 6.75
CA HIS A 27 -13.04 12.15 7.95
C HIS A 27 -11.71 12.32 8.70
N PHE A 28 -10.98 11.24 8.90
CA PHE A 28 -9.68 11.30 9.56
C PHE A 28 -8.64 12.10 8.77
N ILE A 29 -8.53 11.85 7.46
CA ILE A 29 -7.62 12.62 6.62
C ILE A 29 -8.00 14.10 6.64
N SER A 30 -9.30 14.43 6.65
CA SER A 30 -9.76 15.82 6.75
C SER A 30 -9.31 16.52 8.04
N ALA A 31 -9.26 15.77 9.15
CA ALA A 31 -8.81 16.24 10.46
C ALA A 31 -7.28 16.32 10.60
N LEU A 32 -6.51 15.72 9.69
CA LEU A 32 -5.04 15.82 9.73
C LEU A 32 -4.60 17.28 9.52
N PRO A 33 -3.59 17.76 10.26
CA PRO A 33 -3.05 19.10 10.06
C PRO A 33 -2.41 19.21 8.68
N THR A 34 -2.45 20.40 8.08
CA THR A 34 -1.68 20.70 6.88
C THR A 34 -0.18 20.74 7.22
N CYS A 35 0.62 19.97 6.49
CA CYS A 35 2.06 20.09 6.51
C CYS A 35 2.46 21.26 5.61
N HIS A 36 2.90 22.36 6.20
CA HIS A 36 3.50 23.44 5.44
C HIS A 36 4.81 22.95 4.83
N LEU A 37 4.98 23.15 3.53
CA LEU A 37 6.16 22.73 2.75
C LEU A 37 7.50 23.28 3.27
N HIS A 38 7.45 24.25 4.20
CA HIS A 38 8.58 24.97 4.78
C HIS A 38 8.96 24.54 6.21
N SER A 39 8.25 23.61 6.85
CA SER A 39 8.77 22.97 8.08
C SER A 39 9.60 21.75 7.71
N ASP A 40 10.83 21.66 8.22
CA ASP A 40 11.89 20.72 7.81
C ASP A 40 11.60 19.21 7.93
N ALA A 41 10.42 18.79 8.38
CA ALA A 41 10.02 17.38 8.42
C ALA A 41 8.67 17.16 7.73
N LYS A 42 8.72 16.74 6.45
CA LYS A 42 7.56 16.21 5.73
C LYS A 42 7.07 14.93 6.44
N ARG A 43 5.79 14.88 6.80
CA ARG A 43 5.16 13.66 7.32
C ARG A 43 4.88 12.67 6.20
N TRP A 44 5.13 11.41 6.47
CA TRP A 44 5.03 10.31 5.51
C TRP A 44 3.85 9.39 5.85
N VAL A 45 3.03 9.10 4.86
CA VAL A 45 1.88 8.19 5.01
C VAL A 45 2.11 6.94 4.18
N GLY A 46 2.19 5.79 4.85
CA GLY A 46 2.27 4.49 4.21
C GLY A 46 0.92 4.04 3.72
N ILE A 47 0.82 3.71 2.45
CA ILE A 47 -0.37 3.15 1.83
C ILE A 47 -0.14 1.67 1.61
N THR A 48 -1.08 0.83 2.07
CA THR A 48 -1.00 -0.62 1.92
C THR A 48 -2.37 -1.21 1.57
N GLY A 49 -2.38 -2.26 0.75
CA GLY A 49 -3.60 -2.97 0.42
C GLY A 49 -3.34 -4.19 -0.45
N SER A 50 -4.41 -4.81 -0.94
CA SER A 50 -4.30 -5.98 -1.80
C SER A 50 -3.75 -5.62 -3.18
N TRP A 51 -2.81 -6.41 -3.68
CA TRP A 51 -2.33 -6.32 -5.07
C TRP A 51 -3.17 -7.17 -6.03
N ARG A 52 -3.88 -8.19 -5.52
CA ARG A 52 -4.66 -9.15 -6.31
C ARG A 52 -6.10 -8.72 -6.53
N TYR A 53 -6.67 -8.01 -5.58
CA TYR A 53 -8.09 -7.67 -5.56
C TYR A 53 -8.24 -6.16 -5.41
N THR A 54 -8.93 -5.57 -6.38
CA THR A 54 -9.40 -4.19 -6.31
C THR A 54 -10.83 -4.13 -6.84
N SER A 55 -11.58 -3.13 -6.41
CA SER A 55 -12.89 -2.78 -6.94
C SER A 55 -12.90 -1.30 -7.28
N ARG A 56 -13.90 -0.85 -8.03
CA ARG A 56 -14.10 0.58 -8.28
C ARG A 56 -14.19 1.38 -6.97
N GLN A 57 -14.77 0.79 -5.92
CA GLN A 57 -14.86 1.43 -4.61
C GLN A 57 -13.48 1.61 -3.97
N ILE A 58 -12.65 0.55 -3.93
CA ILE A 58 -11.28 0.64 -3.41
C ILE A 58 -10.48 1.67 -4.21
N GLU A 59 -10.59 1.65 -5.54
CA GLU A 59 -9.91 2.62 -6.38
C GLU A 59 -10.29 4.06 -6.03
N MET A 60 -11.58 4.35 -5.93
CA MET A 60 -12.05 5.69 -5.56
C MET A 60 -11.55 6.10 -4.17
N ASP A 61 -11.57 5.20 -3.19
CA ASP A 61 -11.16 5.49 -1.82
C ASP A 61 -9.65 5.74 -1.72
N VAL A 62 -8.82 4.92 -2.38
CA VAL A 62 -7.37 5.12 -2.46
C VAL A 62 -7.06 6.46 -3.11
N ARG A 63 -7.61 6.72 -4.30
CA ARG A 63 -7.32 7.95 -5.04
C ARG A 63 -7.77 9.20 -4.27
N THR A 64 -8.96 9.16 -3.67
CA THR A 64 -9.48 10.27 -2.84
C THR A 64 -8.55 10.53 -1.66
N SER A 65 -8.17 9.48 -0.93
CA SER A 65 -7.32 9.60 0.26
C SER A 65 -5.94 10.16 -0.07
N VAL A 66 -5.31 9.64 -1.12
CA VAL A 66 -3.99 10.11 -1.57
C VAL A 66 -4.07 11.57 -2.04
N ASN A 67 -5.10 11.95 -2.80
CA ASN A 67 -5.27 13.34 -3.23
C ASN A 67 -5.41 14.30 -2.02
N MET A 68 -6.24 13.94 -1.04
CA MET A 68 -6.41 14.75 0.18
C MET A 68 -5.09 14.90 0.97
N LEU A 69 -4.31 13.82 1.09
CA LEU A 69 -3.00 13.85 1.75
C LEU A 69 -2.00 14.74 1.01
N LEU A 70 -1.94 14.64 -0.32
CA LEU A 70 -1.05 15.45 -1.14
C LEU A 70 -1.40 16.94 -1.07
N ASN A 71 -2.69 17.29 -1.09
CA ASN A 71 -3.16 18.66 -0.91
C ASN A 71 -2.82 19.22 0.47
N LYS A 72 -2.76 18.35 1.50
CA LYS A 72 -2.30 18.71 2.84
C LYS A 72 -0.79 18.72 3.00
N GLY A 73 -0.01 18.44 1.95
CA GLY A 73 1.44 18.53 1.97
C GLY A 73 2.18 17.27 2.46
N TYR A 74 1.48 16.13 2.63
CA TYR A 74 2.12 14.87 3.03
C TYR A 74 2.96 14.25 1.89
N GLY A 75 3.85 13.34 2.27
CA GLY A 75 4.50 12.40 1.35
C GLY A 75 3.85 11.02 1.44
N ILE A 76 3.95 10.24 0.37
CA ILE A 76 3.40 8.89 0.29
C ILE A 76 4.53 7.86 0.31
N VAL A 77 4.35 6.82 1.12
CA VAL A 77 5.18 5.62 1.13
C VAL A 77 4.34 4.46 0.58
N SER A 78 4.90 3.70 -0.36
CA SER A 78 4.23 2.58 -1.01
C SER A 78 5.18 1.40 -1.14
N GLY A 79 4.62 0.24 -1.42
CA GLY A 79 5.35 -0.97 -1.73
C GLY A 79 5.61 -1.25 -3.20
N GLY A 80 5.06 -0.44 -4.11
CA GLY A 80 5.27 -0.59 -5.54
C GLY A 80 4.73 -1.89 -6.13
N ALA A 81 3.72 -2.52 -5.51
CA ALA A 81 2.99 -3.64 -6.11
C ALA A 81 1.85 -3.17 -7.03
N LEU A 82 1.14 -4.13 -7.65
CA LEU A 82 -0.14 -3.86 -8.31
C LEU A 82 -1.23 -3.47 -7.30
N GLY A 83 -2.43 -3.17 -7.80
CA GLY A 83 -3.59 -2.83 -6.97
C GLY A 83 -3.40 -1.52 -6.22
N VAL A 84 -3.58 -1.54 -4.90
CA VAL A 84 -3.57 -0.33 -4.05
C VAL A 84 -2.27 0.46 -4.15
N ASP A 85 -1.12 -0.21 -4.13
CA ASP A 85 0.20 0.41 -4.26
C ASP A 85 0.37 1.15 -5.60
N TYR A 86 -0.08 0.52 -6.70
CA TYR A 86 -0.04 1.09 -8.05
C TYR A 86 -0.93 2.33 -8.18
N LEU A 87 -2.14 2.26 -7.60
CA LEU A 87 -3.10 3.37 -7.61
C LEU A 87 -2.58 4.58 -6.83
N ALA A 88 -2.05 4.34 -5.63
CA ALA A 88 -1.47 5.38 -4.80
C ALA A 88 -0.26 6.04 -5.50
N THR A 89 0.64 5.23 -6.05
CA THR A 89 1.80 5.70 -6.80
C THR A 89 1.36 6.55 -8.01
N GLN A 90 0.35 6.10 -8.75
CA GLN A 90 -0.16 6.83 -9.91
C GLN A 90 -0.64 8.24 -9.54
N GLU A 91 -1.38 8.39 -8.44
CA GLU A 91 -1.86 9.71 -8.00
C GLU A 91 -0.71 10.66 -7.65
N VAL A 92 0.33 10.16 -6.99
CA VAL A 92 1.49 10.99 -6.62
C VAL A 92 2.24 11.45 -7.88
N LEU A 93 2.42 10.55 -8.84
CA LEU A 93 3.18 10.84 -10.07
C LEU A 93 2.47 11.86 -10.98
N LYS A 94 1.14 12.02 -10.89
CA LYS A 94 0.41 13.09 -11.61
C LYS A 94 0.91 14.49 -11.25
N LEU A 95 1.40 14.69 -10.03
CA LEU A 95 1.92 15.99 -9.60
C LEU A 95 3.27 16.35 -10.23
N LYS A 96 4.01 15.36 -10.75
CA LYS A 96 5.38 15.53 -11.28
C LYS A 96 6.33 16.24 -10.29
N GLN A 97 6.09 16.08 -9.00
CA GLN A 97 6.88 16.68 -7.92
C GLN A 97 7.85 15.65 -7.33
N LYS A 98 9.11 16.06 -7.14
CA LYS A 98 10.10 15.25 -6.43
C LYS A 98 9.81 15.21 -4.92
N HIS A 99 10.35 14.20 -4.23
CA HIS A 99 10.31 14.07 -2.77
C HIS A 99 8.90 13.96 -2.18
N ARG A 100 7.93 13.50 -2.98
CA ARG A 100 6.56 13.19 -2.56
C ARG A 100 6.30 11.70 -2.42
N LEU A 101 7.25 10.87 -2.82
CA LEU A 101 7.07 9.44 -3.01
C LEU A 101 8.29 8.69 -2.48
N LYS A 102 8.04 7.61 -1.73
CA LYS A 102 8.99 6.55 -1.41
C LYS A 102 8.35 5.22 -1.76
N ILE A 103 9.05 4.37 -2.50
CA ILE A 103 8.62 3.05 -2.90
C ILE A 103 9.68 2.07 -2.43
N PHE A 104 9.29 1.14 -1.59
CA PHE A 104 10.16 0.06 -1.13
C PHE A 104 9.91 -1.18 -1.97
N LEU A 105 10.92 -1.64 -2.70
CA LEU A 105 10.87 -2.89 -3.47
C LEU A 105 11.57 -4.00 -2.69
N PRO A 106 11.03 -5.24 -2.69
CA PRO A 106 11.65 -6.36 -1.97
C PRO A 106 12.99 -6.81 -2.57
N THR A 107 13.27 -6.43 -3.81
CA THR A 107 14.44 -6.82 -4.59
C THR A 107 14.92 -5.64 -5.45
N PRO A 108 16.09 -5.73 -6.10
CA PRO A 108 16.47 -4.86 -7.21
C PRO A 108 15.38 -4.78 -8.30
N MET A 109 15.34 -3.65 -9.01
CA MET A 109 14.25 -3.34 -9.96
C MET A 109 14.17 -4.35 -11.12
N ASP A 110 15.30 -4.78 -11.66
CA ASP A 110 15.40 -5.80 -12.70
C ASP A 110 14.80 -7.14 -12.26
N VAL A 111 15.22 -7.64 -11.09
CA VAL A 111 14.65 -8.87 -10.48
C VAL A 111 13.14 -8.72 -10.24
N TYR A 112 12.71 -7.54 -9.78
CA TYR A 112 11.30 -7.26 -9.53
C TYR A 112 10.50 -7.22 -10.84
N PHE A 113 11.06 -6.66 -11.91
CA PHE A 113 10.42 -6.61 -13.22
C PHE A 113 10.28 -8.00 -13.83
N GLU A 114 11.34 -8.81 -13.76
CA GLU A 114 11.32 -10.21 -14.20
C GLU A 114 10.24 -11.02 -13.47
N HIS A 115 10.06 -10.79 -12.16
CA HIS A 115 8.98 -11.43 -11.40
C HIS A 115 7.60 -11.14 -12.00
N TYR A 116 7.27 -9.88 -12.32
CA TYR A 116 5.97 -9.55 -12.90
C TYR A 116 5.81 -10.03 -14.34
N LEU A 117 6.89 -10.02 -15.14
CA LEU A 117 6.85 -10.61 -16.48
C LEU A 117 6.60 -12.12 -16.42
N LYS A 118 7.24 -12.82 -15.47
CA LYS A 118 6.99 -14.23 -15.19
C LYS A 118 5.53 -14.45 -14.77
N LYS A 119 5.00 -13.65 -13.85
CA LYS A 119 3.57 -13.74 -13.45
C LYS A 119 2.61 -13.51 -14.61
N ALA A 120 2.97 -12.65 -15.57
CA ALA A 120 2.20 -12.47 -16.80
C ALA A 120 2.27 -13.70 -17.71
N SER A 121 3.44 -14.32 -17.86
CA SER A 121 3.61 -15.56 -18.63
C SER A 121 2.86 -16.75 -18.02
N GLU A 122 2.71 -16.77 -16.69
CA GLU A 122 1.92 -17.76 -15.94
C GLU A 122 0.42 -17.47 -15.98
N GLY A 123 -0.02 -16.37 -16.61
CA GLY A 123 -1.43 -15.97 -16.67
C GLY A 123 -2.01 -15.45 -15.35
N VAL A 124 -1.18 -15.22 -14.33
CA VAL A 124 -1.61 -14.69 -13.02
C VAL A 124 -2.04 -13.23 -13.14
N ILE A 125 -1.43 -12.50 -14.06
CA ILE A 125 -1.77 -11.13 -14.44
C ILE A 125 -1.69 -10.98 -15.96
N SER A 126 -2.21 -9.91 -16.52
CA SER A 126 -2.02 -9.63 -17.95
C SER A 126 -0.63 -9.06 -18.23
N VAL A 127 -0.14 -9.27 -19.46
CA VAL A 127 1.09 -8.63 -19.97
C VAL A 127 1.00 -7.10 -19.84
N LYS A 128 -0.19 -6.54 -20.10
CA LYS A 128 -0.45 -5.09 -19.97
C LYS A 128 -0.28 -4.61 -18.52
N GLN A 129 -0.72 -5.38 -17.53
CA GLN A 129 -0.52 -5.05 -16.11
C GLN A 129 0.96 -5.06 -15.76
N ALA A 130 1.71 -6.09 -16.14
CA ALA A 130 3.15 -6.17 -15.89
C ALA A 130 3.90 -4.98 -16.52
N GLN A 131 3.67 -4.72 -17.81
CA GLN A 131 4.30 -3.60 -18.51
C GLN A 131 3.92 -2.23 -17.93
N SER A 132 2.67 -2.06 -17.47
CA SER A 132 2.23 -0.79 -16.88
C SER A 132 2.89 -0.53 -15.53
N LEU A 133 3.05 -1.57 -14.70
CA LEU A 133 3.80 -1.47 -13.45
C LEU A 133 5.27 -1.11 -13.70
N ILE A 134 5.93 -1.80 -14.65
CA ILE A 134 7.32 -1.52 -15.02
C ILE A 134 7.48 -0.06 -15.45
N ARG A 135 6.62 0.42 -16.37
CA ARG A 135 6.65 1.83 -16.81
C ARG A 135 6.45 2.80 -15.65
N GLN A 136 5.53 2.51 -14.73
CA GLN A 136 5.28 3.38 -13.58
C GLN A 136 6.50 3.47 -12.66
N LEU A 137 7.13 2.34 -12.35
CA LEU A 137 8.30 2.29 -11.46
C LEU A 137 9.54 2.93 -12.11
N THR A 138 9.77 2.69 -13.40
CA THR A 138 10.81 3.37 -14.17
C THR A 138 10.60 4.88 -14.16
N TYR A 139 9.38 5.34 -14.47
CA TYR A 139 9.07 6.77 -14.44
C TYR A 139 9.25 7.39 -13.05
N ALA A 140 8.86 6.68 -11.98
CA ALA A 140 9.08 7.15 -10.61
C ALA A 140 10.59 7.34 -10.32
N LYS A 141 11.44 6.40 -10.76
CA LYS A 141 12.89 6.47 -10.60
C LYS A 141 13.51 7.61 -11.40
N GLU A 142 13.05 7.83 -12.63
CA GLU A 142 13.52 8.92 -13.50
C GLU A 142 13.12 10.30 -12.95
N LEU A 143 11.89 10.42 -12.45
CA LEU A 143 11.38 11.66 -11.87
C LEU A 143 12.17 12.04 -10.59
N ASP A 144 12.40 11.06 -9.71
CA ASP A 144 13.19 11.23 -8.49
C ASP A 144 13.95 9.94 -8.21
N SER A 145 15.28 9.97 -8.40
CA SER A 145 16.14 8.79 -8.20
C SER A 145 16.09 8.24 -6.77
N ARG A 146 15.63 9.06 -5.80
CA ARG A 146 15.44 8.67 -4.40
C ARG A 146 14.06 8.07 -4.11
N ALA A 147 13.13 8.11 -5.06
CA ALA A 147 11.78 7.60 -4.87
C ALA A 147 11.74 6.07 -4.77
N ILE A 148 12.66 5.35 -5.41
CA ILE A 148 12.76 3.88 -5.28
C ILE A 148 13.90 3.51 -4.34
N VAL A 149 13.56 2.78 -3.29
CA VAL A 149 14.49 2.10 -2.37
C VAL A 149 14.32 0.60 -2.58
N ALA A 150 15.25 -0.01 -3.31
CA ALA A 150 15.28 -1.45 -3.51
C ALA A 150 16.06 -2.11 -2.37
N LEU A 151 15.49 -3.19 -1.82
CA LEU A 151 16.18 -4.08 -0.89
C LEU A 151 17.05 -5.07 -1.67
N ASP A 152 17.91 -5.80 -0.97
CA ASP A 152 18.90 -6.74 -1.49
C ASP A 152 18.36 -8.18 -1.68
N GLY A 153 17.05 -8.36 -1.57
CA GLY A 153 16.41 -9.65 -1.83
C GLY A 153 16.69 -10.15 -3.25
N GLN A 154 16.95 -11.45 -3.37
CA GLN A 154 17.23 -12.11 -4.66
C GLN A 154 15.96 -12.71 -5.30
N PHE A 155 14.90 -12.87 -4.52
CA PHE A 155 13.66 -13.50 -4.96
C PHE A 155 12.46 -12.71 -4.45
N VAL A 156 11.40 -12.72 -5.25
CA VAL A 156 10.12 -12.11 -4.88
C VAL A 156 9.15 -13.22 -4.48
N ASP A 157 8.96 -13.37 -3.18
CA ASP A 157 8.04 -14.29 -2.53
C ASP A 157 7.28 -13.64 -1.36
N GLU A 158 6.44 -14.42 -0.68
CA GLU A 158 5.65 -13.92 0.47
C GLU A 158 6.54 -13.34 1.59
N HIS A 159 7.68 -13.97 1.86
CA HIS A 159 8.61 -13.53 2.90
C HIS A 159 9.22 -12.18 2.54
N SER A 160 9.72 -12.04 1.32
CA SER A 160 10.29 -10.79 0.81
C SER A 160 9.29 -9.63 0.84
N TYR A 161 8.00 -9.90 0.58
CA TYR A 161 6.94 -8.90 0.70
C TYR A 161 6.72 -8.49 2.16
N TYR A 162 6.73 -9.44 3.09
CA TYR A 162 6.60 -9.16 4.52
C TYR A 162 7.81 -8.38 5.04
N GLU A 163 9.03 -8.74 4.67
CA GLU A 163 10.22 -7.96 5.04
C GLU A 163 10.12 -6.53 4.53
N ARG A 164 9.78 -6.36 3.24
CA ARG A 164 9.57 -5.05 2.64
C ARG A 164 8.51 -4.22 3.36
N ASN A 165 7.42 -4.84 3.83
CA ASN A 165 6.38 -4.13 4.58
C ASN A 165 6.92 -3.49 5.87
N SER A 166 7.93 -4.09 6.51
CA SER A 166 8.59 -3.49 7.68
C SER A 166 9.22 -2.15 7.34
N PHE A 167 9.84 -2.02 6.16
CA PHE A 167 10.43 -0.76 5.70
C PHE A 167 9.37 0.30 5.38
N VAL A 168 8.25 -0.10 4.77
CA VAL A 168 7.09 0.80 4.57
C VAL A 168 6.60 1.34 5.92
N VAL A 169 6.46 0.48 6.94
CA VAL A 169 6.05 0.88 8.29
C VAL A 169 7.07 1.82 8.93
N GLN A 170 8.35 1.48 8.90
CA GLN A 170 9.41 2.27 9.51
C GLN A 170 9.49 3.67 8.90
N ALA A 171 9.35 3.78 7.58
CA ALA A 171 9.44 5.04 6.84
C ALA A 171 8.17 5.92 6.92
N SER A 172 7.11 5.45 7.60
CA SER A 172 5.82 6.13 7.69
C SER A 172 5.54 6.62 9.11
N ASP A 173 4.88 7.76 9.23
CA ASP A 173 4.30 8.26 10.48
C ASP A 173 2.88 7.71 10.69
N ILE A 174 2.14 7.56 9.60
CA ILE A 174 0.75 7.09 9.56
C ILE A 174 0.64 5.95 8.54
N ILE A 175 -0.20 4.95 8.81
CA ILE A 175 -0.53 3.88 7.86
C ILE A 175 -2.01 3.96 7.48
N LEU A 176 -2.28 3.99 6.18
CA LEU A 176 -3.61 3.77 5.60
C LEU A 176 -3.69 2.38 4.96
N GLY A 177 -4.57 1.53 5.50
CA GLY A 177 -4.82 0.18 5.02
C GLY A 177 -6.12 0.04 4.22
N TYR A 178 -6.06 -0.65 3.09
CA TYR A 178 -7.22 -1.05 2.30
C TYR A 178 -7.23 -2.58 2.22
N ARG A 179 -7.75 -3.22 3.27
CA ARG A 179 -7.68 -4.67 3.44
C ARG A 179 -8.86 -5.33 2.75
N VAL A 180 -8.59 -6.36 1.95
CA VAL A 180 -9.61 -7.06 1.15
C VAL A 180 -9.68 -8.51 1.57
N ASN A 181 -10.86 -9.02 1.93
CA ASN A 181 -11.08 -10.41 2.33
C ASN A 181 -10.05 -10.89 3.36
N SER A 182 -9.71 -10.05 4.34
CA SER A 182 -8.64 -10.31 5.33
C SER A 182 -7.26 -10.63 4.71
N SER A 183 -6.90 -9.96 3.61
CA SER A 183 -5.63 -10.16 2.90
C SER A 183 -4.43 -10.19 3.85
N LYS A 184 -3.64 -11.27 3.78
CA LYS A 184 -2.50 -11.50 4.69
C LYS A 184 -1.46 -10.39 4.64
N GLY A 185 -1.06 -9.92 3.45
CA GLY A 185 -0.06 -8.87 3.31
C GLY A 185 -0.47 -7.51 3.89
N THR A 186 -1.75 -7.15 3.77
CA THR A 186 -2.26 -5.93 4.40
C THR A 186 -2.32 -6.10 5.92
N THR A 187 -2.81 -7.26 6.39
CA THR A 187 -2.85 -7.59 7.82
C THR A 187 -1.47 -7.58 8.46
N ASP A 188 -0.46 -8.15 7.79
CA ASP A 188 0.93 -8.13 8.21
C ASP A 188 1.44 -6.68 8.42
N THR A 189 1.21 -5.80 7.44
CA THR A 189 1.57 -4.38 7.54
C THR A 189 0.89 -3.71 8.74
N LEU A 190 -0.42 -3.94 8.94
CA LEU A 190 -1.18 -3.35 10.04
C LEU A 190 -0.67 -3.84 11.41
N VAL A 191 -0.36 -5.13 11.54
CA VAL A 191 0.20 -5.71 12.77
C VAL A 191 1.59 -5.12 13.06
N LYS A 192 2.44 -4.99 12.05
CA LYS A 192 3.77 -4.36 12.19
C LYS A 192 3.66 -2.89 12.58
N ALA A 193 2.75 -2.16 11.96
CA ALA A 193 2.47 -0.76 12.29
C ALA A 193 2.03 -0.60 13.75
N ARG A 194 1.18 -1.51 14.24
CA ARG A 194 0.72 -1.50 15.63
C ARG A 194 1.87 -1.75 16.59
N ARG A 195 2.70 -2.75 16.33
CA ARG A 195 3.91 -3.06 17.13
C ARG A 195 4.89 -1.89 17.15
N ALA A 196 4.94 -1.11 16.09
CA ALA A 196 5.76 0.09 15.98
C ALA A 196 5.07 1.38 16.49
N ASN A 197 3.92 1.26 17.17
CA ASN A 197 3.11 2.38 17.69
C ASN A 197 2.81 3.46 16.64
N LYS A 198 2.60 3.06 15.38
CA LYS A 198 2.19 3.97 14.31
C LYS A 198 0.71 4.28 14.41
N GLN A 199 0.31 5.45 13.94
CA GLN A 199 -1.09 5.78 13.76
C GLN A 199 -1.64 4.99 12.56
N ILE A 200 -2.76 4.29 12.75
CA ILE A 200 -3.32 3.38 11.74
C ILE A 200 -4.76 3.77 11.46
N TYR A 201 -5.11 3.83 10.18
CA TYR A 201 -6.47 3.88 9.70
C TYR A 201 -6.63 2.83 8.62
N PHE A 202 -7.73 2.08 8.62
CA PHE A 202 -7.98 1.13 7.55
C PHE A 202 -9.45 0.97 7.26
N ASN A 203 -9.75 0.55 6.04
CA ASN A 203 -11.07 0.06 5.65
C ASN A 203 -10.93 -1.41 5.29
N ASP A 204 -11.92 -2.20 5.71
CA ASP A 204 -12.13 -3.57 5.24
C ASP A 204 -13.11 -3.60 4.08
N TYR A 205 -12.80 -4.43 3.09
CA TYR A 205 -13.62 -4.67 1.92
C TYR A 205 -13.83 -6.16 1.73
N ASP A 206 -15.10 -6.56 1.61
CA ASP A 206 -15.47 -7.91 1.20
C ASP A 206 -15.82 -7.90 -0.29
N ILE A 207 -14.95 -8.52 -1.10
CA ILE A 207 -15.12 -8.60 -2.54
C ILE A 207 -15.34 -10.07 -2.91
N ASN A 208 -16.55 -10.36 -3.38
CA ASN A 208 -16.98 -11.70 -3.80
C ASN A 208 -16.57 -12.07 -5.24
N VAL A 209 -15.69 -11.31 -5.88
CA VAL A 209 -15.29 -11.55 -7.29
C VAL A 209 -13.77 -11.38 -7.46
N PRO A 210 -13.03 -12.40 -7.93
CA PRO A 210 -11.63 -12.25 -8.35
C PRO A 210 -11.50 -11.27 -9.53
N LEU A 211 -10.36 -10.59 -9.68
CA LEU A 211 -10.06 -9.87 -10.92
C LEU A 211 -9.98 -10.87 -12.08
N ALA A 212 -11.07 -11.05 -12.80
CA ALA A 212 -11.06 -11.61 -14.14
C ALA A 212 -11.01 -10.44 -15.12
N HIS A 213 -9.84 -10.27 -15.75
CA HIS A 213 -9.57 -9.56 -17.00
C HIS A 213 -10.39 -8.27 -17.27
N ALA A 214 -9.79 -7.12 -16.95
CA ALA A 214 -10.11 -5.82 -17.55
C ALA A 214 -8.97 -5.35 -18.45
#